data_AF-A0A359KIR5-F1
#
_entry.id   AF-A0A359KIR5-F1
#
_cell.length_a   1.000
_cell.length_b   1.000
_cell.length_c   1.000
_cell.angle_alpha   90.00
_cell.angle_beta   90.00
_cell.angle_gamma   90.00
#
_symmetry.space_group_name_H-M   'P 1'
#
loop_
_entity.id
_entity.type
_entity.pdbx_description
1 polymer ?
#
loop_
_entity_poly.entity_id
_entity_poly.type
_entity_poly.pdbx_seq_one_letter_code
_entity_poly.pdbx_strand_id
1 'polypeptide(L)' 'MDLRIGWLYGQEMNIYGDRGNVMALVRRAEWRGIDVQAATVGLGEPLDPDAWDLLFWGGGQDREQIAVSH' A
#
# COMPACT_ATOMS: atom_id res chain seq x y z
N MET A 1 7.57 14.48 11.73
CA MET A 1 7.70 13.04 11.40
C MET A 1 7.05 12.86 10.06
N ASP A 2 7.74 12.22 9.12
CA ASP A 2 7.26 11.90 7.78
C ASP A 2 6.98 10.39 7.74
N LEU A 3 5.85 9.98 7.16
CA LEU A 3 5.39 8.59 7.08
C LEU A 3 5.20 8.20 5.62
N ARG A 4 6.03 7.26 5.13
CA ARG A 4 5.94 6.74 3.77
C ARG A 4 5.25 5.38 3.76
N ILE A 5 4.10 5.32 3.10
CA ILE A 5 3.28 4.11 2.97
C ILE A 5 3.45 3.53 1.55
N GLY A 6 3.96 2.31 1.46
CA GLY A 6 4.01 1.54 0.22
C GLY A 6 2.81 0.60 0.13
N TRP A 7 1.90 0.84 -0.82
CA TRP A 7 0.79 -0.08 -1.11
C TRP A 7 1.20 -1.07 -2.20
N LEU A 8 1.50 -2.29 -1.78
CA LEU A 8 1.91 -3.37 -2.67
C LEU A 8 0.76 -3.78 -3.58
N TYR A 9 1.04 -3.79 -4.89
CA TYR A 9 0.16 -4.26 -5.96
C TYR A 9 -1.20 -3.58 -5.94
N GLY A 10 -1.27 -2.27 -5.72
CA GLY A 10 -2.55 -1.57 -5.55
C GLY A 10 -3.49 -1.61 -6.75
N GLN A 11 -3.03 -2.01 -7.94
CA GLN A 11 -3.88 -2.22 -9.11
C GLN A 11 -4.51 -3.62 -9.11
N GLU A 12 -3.79 -4.63 -8.63
CA GLU A 12 -4.18 -6.04 -8.62
C GLU A 12 -4.83 -6.48 -7.30
N MET A 13 -4.41 -5.90 -6.17
CA MET A 13 -4.79 -6.27 -4.80
C MET A 13 -5.66 -5.17 -4.17
N ASN A 14 -6.84 -4.93 -4.73
CA ASN A 14 -7.73 -3.82 -4.33
C ASN A 14 -9.22 -4.15 -4.14
N ILE A 15 -9.61 -5.42 -4.16
CA ILE A 15 -11.02 -5.80 -4.32
C ILE A 15 -11.84 -5.76 -3.02
N TYR A 16 -11.19 -5.68 -1.85
CA TYR A 16 -11.87 -5.70 -0.54
C TYR A 16 -11.94 -4.32 0.12
N GLY A 17 -11.98 -3.25 -0.68
CA GLY A 17 -12.01 -1.88 -0.16
C GLY A 17 -10.65 -1.38 0.33
N ASP A 18 -9.56 -2.01 -0.13
CA ASP A 18 -8.18 -1.73 0.27
C ASP A 18 -7.72 -0.31 -0.02
N ARG A 19 -8.21 0.28 -1.11
CA ARG A 19 -8.04 1.71 -1.36
C ARG A 19 -8.59 2.56 -0.20
N GLY A 20 -9.73 2.16 0.36
CA GLY A 20 -10.33 2.79 1.53
C GLY A 20 -9.46 2.65 2.78
N ASN A 21 -8.81 1.51 2.98
CA ASN A 21 -7.87 1.30 4.08
C ASN A 21 -6.66 2.25 3.97
N VAL A 22 -6.05 2.36 2.78
CA VAL A 22 -4.92 3.29 2.55
C VAL A 22 -5.37 4.75 2.78
N MET A 23 -6.52 5.15 2.24
CA MET A 23 -7.07 6.49 2.47
C MET A 23 -7.34 6.77 3.96
N ALA A 24 -7.85 5.78 4.69
CA ALA A 24 -8.09 5.91 6.12
C ALA A 24 -6.77 6.05 6.91
N LEU A 25 -5.71 5.32 6.53
CA LEU A 25 -4.39 5.44 7.14
C LEU A 25 -3.81 6.84 6.92
N VAL A 26 -3.81 7.32 5.67
CA VAL A 26 -3.38 8.68 5.32
C VAL A 26 -4.15 9.72 6.14
N ARG A 27 -5.48 9.65 6.14
CA ARG A 27 -6.31 10.62 6.86
C ARG A 27 -6.05 10.62 8.37
N ARG A 28 -5.78 9.45 8.95
CA ARG A 28 -5.46 9.32 10.38
C ARG A 28 -4.09 9.90 10.73
N ALA A 29 -3.11 9.79 9.83
CA ALA A 29 -1.80 10.41 10.00
C ALA A 29 -1.92 11.95 9.95
N GLU A 30 -2.63 12.48 8.96
CA GLU A 30 -2.90 13.92 8.83
C GLU A 30 -3.57 14.50 10.08
N TRP A 31 -4.58 13.82 10.65
CA TRP A 31 -5.25 14.25 11.88
C TRP A 31 -4.32 14.33 13.10
N ARG A 32 -3.16 13.69 13.04
CA ARG A 32 -2.13 13.71 14.09
C ARG A 32 -0.99 14.68 13.77
N GLY A 33 -1.09 15.46 12.70
CA GLY A 33 -0.04 16.37 12.25
C GLY A 33 1.20 15.64 11.74
N ILE A 34 1.04 14.40 11.24
CA ILE A 34 2.10 13.62 10.62
C ILE A 34 2.03 13.89 9.12
N ASP A 35 3.16 14.30 8.52
CA ASP A 35 3.28 14.37 7.07
C ASP A 35 3.30 12.93 6.53
N VAL A 36 2.51 12.65 5.50
CA VAL A 36 2.28 11.29 5.03
C VAL A 36 2.22 11.24 3.52
N GLN A 37 2.92 10.27 2.94
CA GLN A 37 2.88 9.97 1.53
C GLN A 37 2.51 8.51 1.33
N ALA A 38 1.54 8.24 0.44
CA ALA A 38 1.17 6.89 0.06
C ALA A 38 1.38 6.72 -1.45
N ALA A 39 2.10 5.67 -1.82
CA ALA A 39 2.37 5.33 -3.21
C ALA A 39 2.20 3.82 -3.43
N THR A 40 1.83 3.45 -4.65
CA THR A 40 1.71 2.04 -5.03
C THR A 40 3.06 1.50 -5.50
N VAL A 41 3.37 0.25 -5.13
CA VAL A 41 4.47 -0.52 -5.72
C VAL A 41 3.84 -1.58 -6.63
N GLY A 42 4.06 -1.46 -7.93
CA GLY A 42 3.43 -2.31 -8.94
C GLY A 42 4.07 -3.69 -9.08
N LEU A 43 3.41 -4.58 -9.84
CA LEU A 43 3.98 -5.88 -10.18
C LEU A 43 5.23 -5.71 -11.05
N GLY A 44 6.34 -6.34 -10.65
CA GLY A 44 7.62 -6.26 -11.34
C GLY A 44 8.43 -4.98 -11.07
N GLU A 45 7.90 -4.05 -10.26
CA GLU A 45 8.68 -2.92 -9.77
C GLU A 45 9.61 -3.35 -8.63
N PRO A 46 10.85 -2.83 -8.56
CA PRO A 46 11.74 -3.13 -7.47
C PRO A 46 11.19 -2.57 -6.15
N LEU A 47 11.04 -3.42 -5.15
CA LEU A 47 10.72 -3.01 -3.79
C LEU A 47 12.02 -2.67 -3.05
N ASP A 48 12.22 -1.38 -2.75
CA ASP A 48 13.23 -0.92 -1.79
C ASP A 48 12.61 -0.89 -0.38
N PRO A 49 12.97 -1.81 0.54
CA PRO A 49 12.38 -1.85 1.88
C PRO A 49 12.71 -0.62 2.74
N ASP A 50 13.84 0.05 2.47
CA ASP A 50 14.27 1.23 3.24
C ASP A 50 13.54 2.51 2.79
N ALA A 51 12.85 2.45 1.64
CA ALA A 51 12.03 3.53 1.11
C ALA A 51 10.69 3.70 1.85
N TRP A 52 10.28 2.75 2.70
CA TRP A 52 8.94 2.74 3.31
C TRP A 52 8.99 2.55 4.83
N ASP A 53 8.09 3.24 5.53
CA ASP A 53 7.90 3.10 6.97
C ASP A 53 6.75 2.11 7.27
N LEU A 54 5.83 1.95 6.32
CA LEU A 54 4.73 1.00 6.40
C LEU A 54 4.48 0.40 5.01
N LEU A 55 4.45 -0.93 4.93
CA LEU A 55 3.97 -1.65 3.75
C LEU A 55 2.55 -2.14 4.00
N PHE A 56 1.65 -1.85 3.07
CA PHE A 56 0.27 -2.31 3.07
C PHE A 56 0.05 -3.25 1.91
N TRP A 57 -0.49 -4.44 2.21
CA TRP A 57 -0.85 -5.45 1.22
C TRP A 57 -2.34 -5.72 1.36
N GLY A 58 -3.10 -5.33 0.33
CA GLY A 58 -4.53 -5.61 0.24
C GLY A 58 -4.82 -7.06 -0.11
N GLY A 59 -6.10 -7.39 -0.29
CA GLY A 59 -6.51 -8.68 -0.84
C GLY A 59 -6.85 -8.56 -2.32
N GLY A 60 -6.55 -9.61 -3.08
CA GLY A 60 -6.93 -9.79 -4.49
C GLY A 60 -7.66 -11.11 -4.67
N GLN A 61 -8.17 -11.39 -5.88
CA GLN A 61 -8.76 -12.71 -6.14
C GLN A 61 -7.68 -13.80 -6.13
N ASP A 62 -8.05 -15.06 -5.92
CA ASP A 62 -7.09 -16.19 -5.92
C ASP A 62 -6.12 -16.16 -7.13
N ARG A 63 -6.61 -15.76 -8.31
CA ARG A 63 -5.78 -15.65 -9.53
C ARG A 63 -4.75 -14.52 -9.46
N GLU A 64 -5.12 -13.37 -8.89
CA GLU A 64 -4.24 -12.21 -8.73
C GLU A 64 -3.25 -12.44 -7.58
N GLN A 65 -3.69 -13.11 -6.52
CA GLN A 65 -2.83 -13.48 -5.39
C GLN A 65 -1.72 -14.44 -5.81
N ILE A 66 -2.00 -15.41 -6.69
CA ILE A 66 -0.97 -16.28 -7.28
C ILE A 66 0.01 -15.48 -8.15
N ALA A 67 -0.46 -14.47 -8.89
CA ALA A 67 0.38 -13.69 -9.78
C ALA A 67 1.44 -12.85 -9.03
N VAL A 68 1.19 -12.52 -7.75
CA VAL A 68 2.08 -11.72 -6.90
C VAL A 68 2.83 -12.54 -5.85
N SER A 69 2.64 -13.86 -5.81
CA SER A 69 3.25 -14.76 -4.79
C SER A 69 4.60 -15.36 -5.19
N HIS A 70 5.16 -14.96 -6.34
CA HIS A 70 6.37 -15.52 -6.92
C HIS A 70 7.58 -14.59 -6.80
#